data_AF-A0A821SF96-F1
#
_entry.id   AF-A0A821SF96-F1
#
_cell.length_a   1.000
_cell.length_b   1.000
_cell.length_c   1.000
_cell.angle_alpha   90.00
_cell.angle_beta   90.00
_cell.angle_gamma   90.00
#
_symmetry.space_group_name_H-M   'P 1'
#
loop_
_entity.id
_entity.type
_entity.pdbx_description
1 polymer ?
#
loop_
_entity_poly.entity_id
_entity_poly.type
_entity_poly.pdbx_seq_one_letter_code
_entity_poly.pdbx_strand_id
1 'polypeptide(L)'
;MRHMLFPGVTVCSANPYREDRVKEAIDVYARSHSSDANEIDRETLFVSMLIDLFNRNESDELVHLGFQKSDMLLECSYNGISCSSNFIHSLSLVFGNCFTFNWKDSSHKLYSLTELGSTLMPYKGLSMTFYVPSHLNYPLNDFEDGLILFLHDNNEIPFIAKNTIATGVYSRIHALKARQDLAVNETLMAVWCSRCVPQCVHTHFSIDVSALSAPNVKQKEYWSKRLLRNDLNISLPNDFAVNHNKYIDSNYLRVTVTCGSAYVTVHKQAAKITLIHAFSAVGGQTGFALSVMELFELIYRLILKEISLWRYRRNIQVEQPAKLPTAVIENVSNDIRVILDYEMRCEALWPNFRKHGE
;
A
#
# COMPACT_ATOMS: atom_id res chain seq x y z
N MET A 1 -3.98 -24.46 -15.00
CA MET A 1 -3.15 -24.12 -13.83
C MET A 1 -2.86 -22.63 -13.89
N ARG A 2 -3.10 -21.85 -12.82
CA ARG A 2 -2.79 -20.40 -12.83
C ARG A 2 -1.28 -20.24 -12.66
N HIS A 3 -0.60 -19.73 -13.68
CA HIS A 3 0.80 -19.35 -13.58
C HIS A 3 0.97 -18.24 -12.55
N MET A 4 1.78 -18.46 -11.51
CA MET A 4 2.12 -17.40 -10.57
C MET A 4 3.09 -16.44 -11.26
N LEU A 5 2.84 -15.13 -11.15
CA LEU A 5 3.78 -14.11 -11.62
C LEU A 5 4.94 -13.99 -10.65
N PHE A 6 6.15 -13.85 -11.17
CA PHE A 6 7.30 -13.46 -10.36
C PHE A 6 7.03 -12.04 -9.79
N PRO A 7 7.45 -11.72 -8.56
CA PRO A 7 7.22 -10.38 -7.99
C PRO A 7 7.90 -9.27 -8.80
N GLY A 8 7.45 -8.04 -8.57
CA GLY A 8 8.22 -6.85 -8.90
C GLY A 8 9.38 -6.72 -7.91
N VAL A 9 10.57 -6.44 -8.41
CA VAL A 9 11.78 -6.26 -7.59
C VAL A 9 12.35 -4.89 -7.87
N THR A 10 12.17 -3.95 -6.93
CA THR A 10 12.77 -2.62 -7.01
C THR A 10 14.09 -2.60 -6.26
N VAL A 11 15.11 -2.02 -6.90
CA VAL A 11 16.42 -1.78 -6.30
C VAL A 11 16.69 -0.28 -6.33
N CYS A 12 17.08 0.29 -5.20
CA CYS A 12 17.53 1.68 -5.09
C CYS A 12 18.91 1.72 -4.45
N SER A 13 19.66 2.79 -4.71
CA SER A 13 20.85 3.08 -3.91
C SER A 13 20.43 3.49 -2.50
N ALA A 14 21.19 3.06 -1.49
CA ALA A 14 20.99 3.57 -0.13
C ALA A 14 21.37 5.06 -0.03
N ASN A 15 22.32 5.51 -0.84
CA ASN A 15 22.61 6.93 -1.02
C ASN A 15 21.89 7.48 -2.28
N PRO A 16 20.98 8.46 -2.14
CA PRO A 16 20.20 8.97 -3.27
C PRO A 16 21.03 9.78 -4.28
N TYR A 17 22.18 10.32 -3.89
CA TYR A 17 22.92 11.31 -4.68
C TYR A 17 24.37 10.91 -4.94
N ARG A 18 24.81 11.20 -6.16
CA ARG A 18 26.18 10.97 -6.60
C ARG A 18 27.00 12.25 -6.45
N GLU A 19 28.13 12.17 -5.75
CA GLU A 19 28.89 13.31 -5.27
C GLU A 19 29.41 14.24 -6.39
N ASP A 20 29.95 13.67 -7.46
CA ASP A 20 30.48 14.42 -8.60
C ASP A 20 29.40 15.25 -9.31
N ARG A 21 28.21 14.67 -9.52
CA ARG A 21 27.07 15.35 -10.16
C ARG A 21 26.44 16.40 -9.26
N VAL A 22 26.37 16.14 -7.95
CA VAL A 22 25.89 17.14 -6.99
C VAL A 22 26.84 18.33 -6.94
N LYS A 23 28.15 18.10 -6.85
CA LYS A 23 29.15 19.18 -6.85
C LYS A 23 29.05 20.04 -8.11
N GLU A 24 28.93 19.40 -9.28
CA GLU A 24 28.74 20.11 -10.55
C GLU A 24 27.46 20.96 -10.55
N ALA A 25 26.33 20.39 -10.10
CA ALA A 25 25.06 21.10 -10.04
C ALA A 25 25.08 22.27 -9.06
N ILE A 26 25.68 22.10 -7.88
CA ILE A 26 25.92 23.16 -6.89
C ILE A 26 26.73 24.30 -7.51
N ASP A 27 27.81 23.99 -8.24
CA ASP A 27 28.65 25.01 -8.87
C ASP A 27 27.91 25.76 -10.00
N VAL A 28 26.98 25.11 -10.71
CA VAL A 28 26.08 25.77 -11.69
C VAL A 28 25.03 26.63 -10.99
N TYR A 29 24.43 26.13 -9.91
CA TYR A 29 23.43 26.85 -9.12
C TYR A 29 24.03 28.09 -8.45
N ALA A 30 25.22 27.99 -7.87
CA ALA A 30 25.96 29.11 -7.27
C ALA A 30 26.18 30.25 -8.28
N ARG A 31 26.57 29.91 -9.51
CA ARG A 31 26.84 30.88 -10.59
C ARG A 31 25.57 31.58 -11.09
N SER A 32 24.42 30.92 -11.02
CA SER A 32 23.14 31.49 -11.47
C SER A 32 22.43 32.32 -10.39
N HIS A 33 22.72 32.07 -9.11
CA HIS A 33 21.98 32.67 -7.98
C HIS A 33 22.83 33.57 -7.07
N SER A 34 24.14 33.78 -7.33
CA SER A 34 24.94 34.70 -6.51
C SER A 34 26.05 35.46 -7.25
N SER A 35 26.06 36.79 -7.07
CA SER A 35 27.17 37.71 -7.30
C SER A 35 28.12 37.84 -6.09
N ASP A 36 27.82 37.19 -4.96
CA ASP A 36 28.58 37.19 -3.69
C ASP A 36 28.64 35.75 -3.10
N ALA A 37 29.14 34.79 -3.89
CA ALA A 37 29.21 33.37 -3.51
C ALA A 37 30.28 33.05 -2.44
N ASN A 38 30.87 34.05 -1.79
CA ASN A 38 32.04 33.86 -0.94
C ASN A 38 31.72 33.45 0.51
N GLU A 39 30.46 33.36 0.94
CA GLU A 39 30.13 33.08 2.35
C GLU A 39 29.02 32.03 2.59
N ILE A 40 28.38 31.50 1.54
CA ILE A 40 27.32 30.48 1.71
C ILE A 40 27.96 29.09 1.75
N ASP A 41 27.70 28.36 2.84
CA ASP A 41 28.14 26.97 2.97
C ASP A 41 27.50 26.06 1.91
N ARG A 42 28.26 25.06 1.45
CA ARG A 42 27.85 24.16 0.36
C ARG A 42 26.61 23.34 0.72
N GLU A 43 26.42 22.96 1.98
CA GLU A 43 25.22 22.22 2.40
C GLU A 43 23.97 23.11 2.29
N THR A 44 24.10 24.39 2.65
CA THR A 44 23.01 25.36 2.52
C THR A 44 22.64 25.55 1.04
N LEU A 45 23.65 25.69 0.17
CA LEU A 45 23.42 25.82 -1.26
C LEU A 45 22.76 24.58 -1.86
N PHE A 46 23.17 23.39 -1.42
CA PHE A 46 22.57 22.13 -1.83
C PHE A 46 21.09 22.05 -1.47
N VAL A 47 20.73 22.42 -0.23
CA VAL A 47 19.33 22.43 0.22
C VAL A 47 18.49 23.43 -0.57
N SER A 48 19.01 24.66 -0.80
CA SER A 48 18.32 25.66 -1.61
C SER A 48 18.09 25.17 -3.05
N MET A 49 19.11 24.59 -3.66
CA MET A 49 19.01 23.99 -5.00
C MET A 49 17.92 22.90 -5.03
N LEU A 50 17.92 21.97 -4.08
CA LEU A 50 16.91 20.90 -4.03
C LEU A 50 15.48 21.47 -3.90
N ILE A 51 15.27 22.46 -3.02
CA ILE A 51 13.97 23.11 -2.85
C ILE A 51 13.49 23.72 -4.17
N ASP A 52 14.37 24.40 -4.90
CA ASP A 52 14.04 25.00 -6.19
C ASP A 52 13.68 23.93 -7.24
N LEU A 53 14.45 22.84 -7.32
CA LEU A 53 14.15 21.73 -8.23
C LEU A 53 12.80 21.09 -7.93
N PHE A 54 12.47 20.90 -6.65
CA PHE A 54 11.16 20.38 -6.25
C PHE A 54 10.03 21.35 -6.61
N ASN A 55 10.22 22.65 -6.37
CA ASN A 55 9.23 23.67 -6.70
C ASN A 55 8.98 23.80 -8.20
N ARG A 56 10.01 23.59 -9.03
CA ARG A 56 9.92 23.60 -10.49
C ARG A 56 9.40 22.29 -11.08
N ASN A 57 9.27 21.23 -10.26
CA ASN A 57 8.91 19.89 -10.68
C ASN A 57 9.85 19.34 -11.79
N GLU A 58 11.13 19.70 -11.72
CA GLU A 58 12.18 19.31 -12.67
C GLU A 58 12.72 17.92 -12.31
N SER A 59 11.91 16.89 -12.57
CA SER A 59 12.28 15.50 -12.25
C SER A 59 13.55 15.04 -12.97
N ASP A 60 13.82 15.55 -14.17
CA ASP A 60 14.97 15.12 -14.98
C ASP A 60 16.30 15.56 -14.37
N GLU A 61 16.34 16.75 -13.76
CA GLU A 61 17.53 17.23 -13.05
C GLU A 61 17.77 16.40 -11.77
N LEU A 62 16.71 16.12 -11.00
CA LEU A 62 16.80 15.24 -9.83
C LEU A 62 17.27 13.83 -10.19
N VAL A 63 16.82 13.29 -11.34
CA VAL A 63 17.29 12.01 -11.87
C VAL A 63 18.77 12.07 -12.24
N HIS A 64 19.24 13.19 -12.78
CA HIS A 64 20.65 13.35 -13.13
C HIS A 64 21.55 13.27 -11.90
N LEU A 65 21.15 13.87 -10.77
CA LEU A 65 21.92 13.88 -9.52
C LEU A 65 22.13 12.49 -8.90
N GLY A 66 21.23 11.53 -9.17
CA GLY A 66 21.29 10.19 -8.58
C GLY A 66 22.07 9.15 -9.39
N PHE A 67 22.36 8.00 -8.78
CA PHE A 67 23.02 6.89 -9.46
C PHE A 67 22.18 6.33 -10.62
N GLN A 68 22.79 6.11 -11.77
CA GLN A 68 22.12 5.45 -12.89
C GLN A 68 22.27 3.92 -12.78
N LYS A 69 21.37 3.17 -13.41
CA LYS A 69 21.46 1.70 -13.44
C LYS A 69 22.79 1.23 -14.01
N SER A 70 23.28 1.90 -15.05
CA SER A 70 24.57 1.61 -15.69
C SER A 70 25.77 1.84 -14.77
N ASP A 71 25.63 2.72 -13.76
CA ASP A 71 26.69 3.02 -12.81
C ASP A 71 26.87 1.88 -11.80
N MET A 72 25.86 1.02 -11.63
CA MET A 72 25.83 0.02 -10.56
C MET A 72 25.64 -1.43 -11.02
N LEU A 73 24.79 -1.69 -12.02
CA LEU A 73 24.42 -3.06 -12.42
C LEU A 73 25.50 -3.69 -13.30
N LEU A 74 26.21 -4.70 -12.78
CA LEU A 74 27.22 -5.46 -13.52
C LEU A 74 26.60 -6.55 -14.39
N GLU A 75 25.64 -7.28 -13.85
CA GLU A 75 25.01 -8.44 -14.50
C GLU A 75 23.61 -8.68 -13.96
N CYS A 76 22.68 -9.06 -14.84
CA CYS A 76 21.33 -9.48 -14.50
C CYS A 76 20.99 -10.77 -15.24
N SER A 77 20.52 -11.79 -14.52
CA SER A 77 20.00 -13.02 -15.11
C SER A 77 18.67 -13.42 -14.45
N TYR A 78 17.65 -13.65 -15.25
CA TYR A 78 16.39 -14.28 -14.83
C TYR A 78 16.27 -15.64 -15.50
N ASN A 79 16.26 -16.72 -14.70
CA ASN A 79 16.23 -18.10 -15.19
C ASN A 79 17.32 -18.40 -16.25
N GLY A 80 18.51 -17.82 -16.10
CA GLY A 80 19.63 -17.98 -17.03
C GLY A 80 19.61 -17.04 -18.25
N ILE A 81 18.56 -16.25 -18.44
CA ILE A 81 18.43 -15.30 -19.55
C ILE A 81 18.82 -13.91 -19.06
N SER A 82 19.63 -13.18 -19.85
CA SER A 82 20.01 -11.80 -19.53
C SER A 82 18.78 -10.90 -19.37
N CYS A 83 18.72 -10.13 -18.28
CA CYS A 83 17.61 -9.23 -17.97
C CYS A 83 18.00 -7.75 -17.84
N SER A 84 19.20 -7.38 -18.26
CA SER A 84 19.74 -6.02 -18.03
C SER A 84 18.91 -4.88 -18.65
N SER A 85 18.14 -5.15 -19.71
CA SER A 85 17.25 -4.19 -20.37
C SER A 85 15.86 -4.08 -19.74
N ASN A 86 15.47 -5.00 -18.86
CA ASN A 86 14.08 -5.19 -18.44
C ASN A 86 13.78 -4.51 -17.10
N PHE A 87 14.16 -3.24 -16.99
CA PHE A 87 13.95 -2.43 -15.79
C PHE A 87 13.22 -1.15 -16.15
N ILE A 88 12.30 -0.75 -15.29
CA ILE A 88 11.66 0.56 -15.34
C ILE A 88 12.27 1.44 -14.27
N HIS A 89 12.62 2.66 -14.64
CA HIS A 89 13.14 3.67 -13.71
C HIS A 89 11.98 4.38 -13.00
N SER A 90 12.16 4.66 -11.72
CA SER A 90 11.29 5.52 -10.92
C SER A 90 12.11 6.35 -9.95
N LEU A 91 11.69 7.59 -9.71
CA LEU A 91 12.35 8.48 -8.76
C LEU A 91 11.67 8.36 -7.38
N SER A 92 12.46 8.02 -6.36
CA SER A 92 12.08 8.05 -4.95
C SER A 92 12.58 9.34 -4.32
N LEU A 93 11.72 10.02 -3.56
CA LEU A 93 12.10 11.22 -2.80
C LEU A 93 13.09 10.91 -1.67
N VAL A 94 13.19 9.64 -1.25
CA VAL A 94 14.06 9.21 -0.15
C VAL A 94 15.34 8.54 -0.66
N PHE A 95 15.22 7.72 -1.71
CA PHE A 95 16.33 6.89 -2.21
C PHE A 95 16.84 7.29 -3.60
N GLY A 96 16.34 8.40 -4.15
CA GLY A 96 16.73 8.86 -5.48
C GLY A 96 16.29 7.88 -6.57
N ASN A 97 17.19 7.57 -7.49
CA ASN A 97 16.89 6.68 -8.61
C ASN A 97 16.70 5.23 -8.17
N CYS A 98 15.55 4.67 -8.52
CA CYS A 98 15.20 3.28 -8.30
C CYS A 98 14.92 2.58 -9.63
N PHE A 99 15.21 1.28 -9.69
CA PHE A 99 15.03 0.46 -10.88
C PHE A 99 14.22 -0.79 -10.54
N THR A 100 13.11 -0.97 -11.24
CA THR A 100 12.16 -2.06 -10.97
C THR A 100 12.19 -3.09 -12.07
N PHE A 101 12.58 -4.31 -11.71
CA PHE A 101 12.45 -5.49 -12.55
C PHE A 101 11.01 -6.01 -12.50
N ASN A 102 10.52 -6.47 -13.66
CA ASN A 102 9.23 -7.14 -13.78
C ASN A 102 8.02 -6.28 -13.34
N TRP A 103 8.05 -4.99 -13.66
CA TRP A 103 6.89 -4.11 -13.52
C TRP A 103 5.85 -4.39 -14.62
N LYS A 104 4.56 -4.29 -14.27
CA LYS A 104 3.48 -4.39 -15.26
C LYS A 104 3.34 -3.07 -16.01
N ASP A 105 4.02 -2.98 -17.14
CA ASP A 105 3.75 -1.98 -18.15
C ASP A 105 3.12 -2.63 -19.39
N SER A 106 2.28 -1.86 -20.09
CA SER A 106 1.61 -2.18 -21.34
C SER A 106 2.53 -2.73 -22.44
N SER A 107 3.83 -2.41 -22.39
CA SER A 107 4.85 -2.80 -23.37
C SER A 107 5.69 -4.04 -22.97
N HIS A 108 5.63 -4.49 -21.71
CA HIS A 108 6.53 -5.52 -21.18
C HIS A 108 5.81 -6.83 -20.82
N LYS A 109 6.33 -7.95 -21.34
CA LYS A 109 5.85 -9.29 -20.96
C LYS A 109 6.30 -9.59 -19.53
N LEU A 110 5.33 -9.75 -18.63
CA LEU A 110 5.60 -10.15 -17.25
C LEU A 110 6.22 -11.56 -17.20
N TYR A 111 7.23 -11.69 -16.36
CA TYR A 111 7.87 -12.96 -16.07
C TYR A 111 7.00 -13.78 -15.12
N SER A 112 6.70 -15.01 -15.52
CA SER A 112 6.01 -15.98 -14.68
C SER A 112 6.98 -16.96 -14.06
N LEU A 113 6.56 -17.51 -12.92
CA LEU A 113 7.06 -18.76 -12.38
C LEU A 113 6.42 -19.86 -13.26
N THR A 114 7.04 -20.19 -14.39
CA THR A 114 6.70 -21.43 -15.09
C THR A 114 6.89 -22.60 -14.13
N GLU A 115 5.98 -23.59 -14.22
CA GLU A 115 5.82 -24.67 -13.25
C GLU A 115 7.16 -25.11 -12.66
N LEU A 116 7.26 -24.98 -11.34
CA LEU A 116 8.35 -25.52 -10.52
C LEU A 116 8.31 -27.05 -10.61
N GLY A 117 8.65 -27.58 -11.79
CA GLY A 117 8.96 -28.97 -12.00
C GLY A 117 10.16 -29.30 -11.12
N SER A 118 9.97 -30.29 -10.26
CA SER A 118 10.93 -30.78 -9.29
C SER A 118 12.29 -31.05 -9.92
N THR A 119 13.26 -30.15 -9.70
CA THR A 119 14.68 -30.47 -9.48
C THR A 119 15.47 -29.17 -9.32
N LEU A 120 16.09 -29.04 -8.14
CA LEU A 120 17.40 -28.46 -7.86
C LEU A 120 18.12 -27.81 -9.06
N MET A 121 17.77 -26.56 -9.40
CA MET A 121 18.62 -25.70 -10.22
C MET A 121 18.92 -24.41 -9.46
N PRO A 122 20.19 -24.07 -9.18
CA PRO A 122 20.58 -22.87 -8.44
C PRO A 122 20.31 -21.55 -9.21
N TYR A 123 19.78 -21.62 -10.42
CA TYR A 123 19.56 -20.49 -11.34
C TYR A 123 18.07 -20.15 -11.57
N LYS A 124 17.13 -20.73 -10.82
CA LYS A 124 15.71 -20.40 -10.94
C LYS A 124 15.38 -19.17 -10.07
N GLY A 125 15.00 -18.07 -10.71
CA GLY A 125 14.75 -16.78 -10.09
C GLY A 125 15.57 -15.65 -10.73
N LEU A 126 15.68 -14.53 -10.02
CA LEU A 126 16.41 -13.35 -10.43
C LEU A 126 17.77 -13.31 -9.72
N SER A 127 18.87 -13.29 -10.48
CA SER A 127 20.23 -13.06 -9.97
C SER A 127 20.73 -11.74 -10.52
N MET A 128 21.09 -10.81 -9.63
CA MET A 128 21.68 -9.53 -9.98
C MET A 128 23.02 -9.35 -9.29
N THR A 129 24.00 -8.85 -10.02
CA THR A 129 25.33 -8.51 -9.51
C THR A 129 25.53 -7.02 -9.71
N PHE A 130 25.95 -6.34 -8.65
CA PHE A 130 26.18 -4.90 -8.62
C PHE A 130 27.60 -4.57 -8.17
N TYR A 131 28.07 -3.43 -8.62
CA TYR A 131 29.20 -2.69 -8.06
C TYR A 131 28.62 -1.37 -7.54
N VAL A 132 28.56 -1.19 -6.23
CA VAL A 132 28.01 0.03 -5.61
C VAL A 132 29.16 1.00 -5.40
N PRO A 133 29.34 2.05 -6.19
CA PRO A 133 30.54 2.88 -6.11
C PRO A 133 30.51 3.82 -4.89
N SER A 134 30.80 3.31 -3.68
CA SER A 134 30.69 4.09 -2.44
C SER A 134 31.56 5.35 -2.40
N HIS A 135 32.70 5.34 -3.10
CA HIS A 135 33.56 6.51 -3.27
C HIS A 135 32.90 7.70 -3.99
N LEU A 136 31.73 7.51 -4.59
CA LEU A 136 30.94 8.56 -5.25
C LEU A 136 29.69 8.93 -4.46
N ASN A 137 29.53 8.43 -3.24
CA ASN A 137 28.39 8.77 -2.40
C ASN A 137 28.51 10.20 -1.89
N TYR A 138 27.45 11.00 -2.03
CA TYR A 138 27.43 12.34 -1.45
C TYR A 138 27.36 12.22 0.08
N PRO A 139 28.26 12.87 0.85
CA PRO A 139 28.43 12.63 2.28
C PRO A 139 27.32 13.29 3.10
N LEU A 140 26.20 12.59 3.23
CA LEU A 140 25.07 12.99 4.06
C LEU A 140 24.98 12.03 5.27
N ASN A 141 24.80 12.59 6.47
CA ASN A 141 24.91 11.85 7.73
C ASN A 141 23.90 10.69 7.92
N ASP A 142 22.80 10.68 7.16
CA ASP A 142 21.69 9.73 7.33
C ASP A 142 21.73 8.53 6.38
N PHE A 143 22.65 8.50 5.41
CA PHE A 143 22.67 7.47 4.36
C PHE A 143 23.86 6.53 4.47
N GLU A 144 23.56 5.23 4.35
CA GLU A 144 24.55 4.15 4.37
C GLU A 144 25.03 3.78 2.97
N ASP A 145 26.15 3.06 2.90
CA ASP A 145 26.64 2.43 1.67
C ASP A 145 25.87 1.13 1.40
N GLY A 146 25.36 0.98 0.18
CA GLY A 146 24.75 -0.26 -0.27
C GLY A 146 23.52 -0.06 -1.14
N LEU A 147 22.73 -1.12 -1.26
CA LEU A 147 21.46 -1.10 -2.00
C LEU A 147 20.31 -1.46 -1.08
N ILE A 148 19.15 -0.91 -1.42
CA ILE A 148 17.89 -1.20 -0.79
C ILE A 148 17.00 -1.92 -1.79
N LEU A 149 16.50 -3.08 -1.39
CA LEU A 149 15.62 -3.91 -2.21
C LEU A 149 14.18 -3.88 -1.67
N PHE A 150 13.21 -3.80 -2.58
CA PHE A 150 11.78 -3.93 -2.28
C PHE A 150 11.16 -5.05 -3.12
N LEU A 151 10.36 -5.90 -2.46
CA LEU A 151 9.51 -6.89 -3.13
C LEU A 151 8.05 -6.47 -3.06
N HIS A 152 7.42 -6.33 -4.22
CA HIS A 152 6.05 -5.85 -4.34
C HIS A 152 5.30 -6.56 -5.47
N ASP A 153 3.97 -6.37 -5.54
CA ASP A 153 3.19 -6.91 -6.66
C ASP A 153 3.47 -6.11 -7.93
N ASN A 154 3.32 -6.73 -9.11
CA ASN A 154 3.78 -6.13 -10.37
C ASN A 154 3.09 -4.79 -10.73
N ASN A 155 1.98 -4.45 -10.05
CA ASN A 155 1.16 -3.25 -10.32
C ASN A 155 1.14 -2.29 -9.13
N GLU A 156 1.95 -2.54 -8.10
CA GLU A 156 1.99 -1.75 -6.88
C GLU A 156 3.30 -0.97 -6.82
N ILE A 157 3.22 0.33 -6.49
CA ILE A 157 4.41 1.15 -6.28
C ILE A 157 5.14 0.65 -5.03
N PRO A 158 6.48 0.47 -5.06
CA PRO A 158 7.24 0.07 -3.89
C PRO A 158 7.09 1.11 -2.76
N PHE A 159 6.45 0.71 -1.65
CA PHE A 159 6.27 1.56 -0.48
C PHE A 159 7.34 1.26 0.57
N ILE A 160 8.02 2.32 1.04
CA ILE A 160 9.25 2.28 1.86
C ILE A 160 9.11 1.48 3.16
N ALA A 161 7.90 1.35 3.71
CA ALA A 161 7.65 0.68 4.98
C ALA A 161 7.49 -0.85 4.88
N LYS A 162 7.44 -1.45 3.69
CA LYS A 162 7.19 -2.89 3.52
C LYS A 162 8.32 -3.57 2.75
N ASN A 163 8.82 -4.67 3.31
CA ASN A 163 9.70 -5.63 2.62
C ASN A 163 11.05 -5.06 2.13
N THR A 164 11.59 -4.12 2.90
CA THR A 164 12.87 -3.46 2.65
C THR A 164 14.03 -4.35 3.11
N ILE A 165 15.00 -4.58 2.24
CA ILE A 165 16.23 -5.33 2.56
C ILE A 165 17.41 -4.43 2.23
N ALA A 166 18.11 -3.96 3.26
CA ALA A 166 19.44 -3.35 3.10
C ALA A 166 20.46 -4.48 2.95
N THR A 167 21.29 -4.40 1.91
CA THR A 167 22.22 -5.48 1.56
C THR A 167 23.58 -4.93 1.20
N GLY A 168 24.58 -5.22 2.05
CA GLY A 168 26.01 -4.90 1.85
C GLY A 168 26.89 -6.12 1.54
N VAL A 169 26.31 -7.33 1.44
CA VAL A 169 27.02 -8.59 1.14
C VAL A 169 26.18 -9.50 0.23
N TYR A 170 26.75 -10.60 -0.29
CA TYR A 170 25.94 -11.55 -1.07
C TYR A 170 24.74 -12.04 -0.26
N SER A 171 23.56 -11.80 -0.81
CA SER A 171 22.30 -12.06 -0.15
C SER A 171 21.41 -12.90 -1.06
N ARG A 172 21.01 -14.07 -0.58
CA ARG A 172 19.97 -14.90 -1.18
C ARG A 172 18.68 -14.71 -0.42
N ILE A 173 17.68 -14.26 -1.15
CA ILE A 173 16.37 -13.91 -0.66
C ILE A 173 15.38 -14.97 -1.14
N HIS A 174 14.73 -15.61 -0.20
CA HIS A 174 13.65 -16.56 -0.42
C HIS A 174 12.33 -15.86 -0.13
N ALA A 175 11.48 -15.70 -1.15
CA ALA A 175 10.19 -15.04 -1.03
C ALA A 175 9.03 -16.04 -1.13
N LEU A 176 8.06 -15.91 -0.23
CA LEU A 176 6.78 -16.62 -0.21
C LEU A 176 5.65 -15.62 -0.43
N LYS A 177 4.85 -15.81 -1.48
CA LYS A 177 3.73 -14.91 -1.82
C LYS A 177 2.47 -15.33 -1.06
N ALA A 178 1.96 -14.43 -0.23
CA ALA A 178 0.66 -14.55 0.44
C ALA A 178 -0.30 -13.49 -0.11
N ARG A 179 -1.56 -13.87 -0.34
CA ARG A 179 -2.64 -12.95 -0.73
C ARG A 179 -3.69 -12.96 0.38
N GLN A 180 -4.04 -11.78 0.85
CA GLN A 180 -5.05 -11.59 1.87
C GLN A 180 -6.24 -10.85 1.25
N ASP A 181 -7.39 -11.51 1.21
CA ASP A 181 -8.67 -10.90 0.84
C ASP A 181 -9.38 -10.50 2.16
N LEU A 182 -9.30 -9.22 2.52
CA LEU A 182 -9.89 -8.63 3.72
C LEU A 182 -11.34 -8.19 3.46
N ALA A 183 -12.23 -8.56 4.37
CA ALA A 183 -13.54 -7.94 4.47
C ALA A 183 -13.40 -6.71 5.37
N VAL A 184 -13.58 -5.53 4.81
CA VAL A 184 -13.40 -4.28 5.54
C VAL A 184 -14.49 -4.14 6.59
N ASN A 185 -14.08 -3.90 7.84
CA ASN A 185 -14.93 -3.32 8.86
C ASN A 185 -14.66 -1.81 8.89
N GLU A 186 -15.66 -1.00 8.54
CA GLU A 186 -15.56 0.48 8.43
C GLU A 186 -15.06 1.16 9.72
N THR A 187 -15.22 0.50 10.87
CA THR A 187 -15.00 1.10 12.19
C THR A 187 -13.53 1.25 12.60
N LEU A 188 -12.60 0.44 12.07
CA LEU A 188 -11.18 0.43 12.49
C LEU A 188 -10.29 1.44 11.75
N MET A 189 -10.67 1.87 10.53
CA MET A 189 -9.87 2.82 9.73
C MET A 189 -10.23 4.30 9.92
N ALA A 190 -11.38 4.58 10.52
CA ALA A 190 -11.81 5.96 10.83
C ALA A 190 -10.83 6.70 11.78
N VAL A 191 -10.02 5.96 12.54
CA VAL A 191 -9.05 6.51 13.50
C VAL A 191 -7.74 6.98 12.83
N TRP A 192 -7.34 6.40 11.69
CA TRP A 192 -6.02 6.65 11.07
C TRP A 192 -6.08 7.40 9.75
N CYS A 193 -7.17 7.32 8.98
CA CYS A 193 -7.36 8.14 7.78
C CYS A 193 -8.85 8.16 7.37
N SER A 194 -9.55 9.24 7.66
CA SER A 194 -10.99 9.40 7.36
C SER A 194 -11.33 9.43 5.86
N ARG A 195 -10.33 9.52 4.97
CA ARG A 195 -10.50 9.59 3.51
C ARG A 195 -9.88 8.41 2.75
N CYS A 196 -9.27 7.46 3.43
CA CYS A 196 -8.63 6.33 2.77
C CYS A 196 -9.65 5.21 2.57
N VAL A 197 -9.86 4.78 1.33
CA VAL A 197 -10.68 3.59 1.03
C VAL A 197 -9.82 2.35 1.31
N PRO A 198 -10.21 1.46 2.23
CA PRO A 198 -9.47 0.25 2.51
C PRO A 198 -9.44 -0.67 1.29
N GLN A 199 -8.26 -1.18 0.96
CA GLN A 199 -8.12 -2.19 -0.09
C GLN A 199 -8.58 -3.55 0.44
N CYS A 200 -9.65 -4.09 -0.13
CA CYS A 200 -10.18 -5.41 0.23
C CYS A 200 -9.28 -6.58 -0.21
N VAL A 201 -8.25 -6.31 -1.03
CA VAL A 201 -7.30 -7.31 -1.50
C VAL A 201 -5.91 -6.74 -1.32
N HIS A 202 -5.09 -7.41 -0.52
CA HIS A 202 -3.69 -7.05 -0.31
C HIS A 202 -2.78 -8.25 -0.57
N THR A 203 -1.67 -8.02 -1.26
CA THR A 203 -0.64 -9.03 -1.51
C THR A 203 0.54 -8.74 -0.59
N HIS A 204 1.00 -9.74 0.16
CA HIS A 204 2.17 -9.63 1.02
C HIS A 204 3.21 -10.69 0.64
N PHE A 205 4.49 -10.33 0.72
CA PHE A 205 5.60 -11.28 0.52
C PHE A 205 6.26 -11.54 1.87
N SER A 206 6.23 -12.79 2.34
CA SER A 206 7.06 -13.25 3.46
C SER A 206 8.46 -13.54 2.91
N ILE A 207 9.48 -13.02 3.59
CA ILE A 207 10.85 -12.98 3.09
C ILE A 207 11.76 -13.64 4.11
N ASP A 208 12.48 -14.66 3.68
CA ASP A 208 13.59 -15.26 4.41
C ASP A 208 14.91 -14.85 3.74
N VAL A 209 15.78 -14.17 4.48
CA VAL A 209 17.07 -13.67 3.97
C VAL A 209 18.19 -14.57 4.48
N SER A 210 19.08 -14.96 3.58
CA SER A 210 20.31 -15.67 3.89
C SER A 210 21.48 -14.93 3.25
N ALA A 211 22.61 -14.84 3.94
CA ALA A 211 23.79 -14.11 3.47
C ALA A 211 25.02 -15.02 3.43
N LEU A 212 25.92 -14.75 2.47
CA LEU A 212 27.23 -15.39 2.36
C LEU A 212 28.28 -14.32 2.07
N SER A 213 29.51 -14.56 2.49
CA SER A 213 30.65 -13.73 2.06
C SER A 213 30.84 -13.85 0.54
N ALA A 214 30.90 -12.72 -0.13
CA ALA A 214 31.22 -12.61 -1.55
C ALA A 214 31.95 -11.28 -1.81
N PRO A 215 32.78 -11.18 -2.86
CA PRO A 215 33.03 -12.19 -3.88
C PRO A 215 34.02 -13.28 -3.44
N ASN A 216 33.94 -14.46 -4.08
CA ASN A 216 35.01 -15.46 -3.95
C ASN A 216 36.24 -15.06 -4.78
N VAL A 217 37.39 -15.71 -4.54
CA VAL A 217 38.67 -15.37 -5.20
C VAL A 217 38.56 -15.36 -6.73
N LYS A 218 37.85 -16.34 -7.32
CA LYS A 218 37.67 -16.41 -8.79
C LYS A 218 36.79 -15.28 -9.32
N GLN A 219 35.71 -14.94 -8.61
CA GLN A 219 34.82 -13.83 -8.96
C GLN A 219 35.55 -12.50 -8.86
N LYS A 220 36.36 -12.34 -7.81
CA LYS A 220 37.18 -11.14 -7.60
C LYS A 220 38.13 -10.91 -8.77
N GLU A 221 38.87 -11.94 -9.16
CA GLU A 221 39.77 -11.86 -10.32
C GLU A 221 39.00 -11.56 -11.63
N TYR A 222 37.87 -12.24 -11.84
CA TYR A 222 37.02 -12.03 -13.01
C TYR A 222 36.54 -10.57 -13.12
N TRP A 223 35.96 -10.04 -12.04
CA TRP A 223 35.43 -8.68 -12.02
C TRP A 223 36.52 -7.61 -12.06
N SER A 224 37.66 -7.84 -11.42
CA SER A 224 38.84 -6.95 -11.51
C SER A 224 39.26 -6.75 -12.96
N LYS A 225 39.45 -7.84 -13.70
CA LYS A 225 39.87 -7.78 -15.10
C LYS A 225 38.83 -7.09 -15.98
N ARG A 226 37.54 -7.37 -15.75
CA ARG A 226 36.46 -6.81 -16.57
C ARG A 226 36.24 -5.32 -16.32
N LEU A 227 36.33 -4.87 -15.07
CA LEU A 227 36.24 -3.45 -14.72
C LEU A 227 37.46 -2.67 -15.25
N LEU A 228 38.67 -3.23 -15.15
CA LEU A 228 39.89 -2.60 -15.69
C LEU A 228 39.89 -2.44 -17.22
N ARG A 229 39.22 -3.34 -17.95
CA ARG A 229 39.06 -3.22 -19.40
C ARG A 229 38.06 -2.15 -19.82
N ASN A 230 37.35 -1.54 -18.87
CA ASN A 230 36.25 -0.61 -19.13
C ASN A 230 35.16 -1.23 -20.03
N ASP A 231 34.94 -2.55 -19.89
CA ASP A 231 33.86 -3.28 -20.59
C ASP A 231 32.46 -2.81 -20.11
N LEU A 232 32.41 -2.01 -19.04
CA LEU A 232 31.24 -1.51 -18.35
C LEU A 232 31.41 -0.01 -18.11
N ASN A 233 30.37 0.78 -18.37
CA ASN A 233 30.38 2.25 -18.21
C ASN A 233 30.26 2.65 -16.73
N ILE A 234 31.18 2.18 -15.89
CA ILE A 234 31.21 2.40 -14.44
C ILE A 234 32.40 3.29 -14.10
N SER A 235 32.14 4.37 -13.37
CA SER A 235 33.20 5.26 -12.89
C SER A 235 33.98 4.59 -11.75
N LEU A 236 35.29 4.47 -11.94
CA LEU A 236 36.20 3.82 -10.99
C LEU A 236 37.14 4.85 -10.35
N PRO A 237 37.60 4.61 -9.11
CA PRO A 237 38.62 5.43 -8.47
C PRO A 237 39.94 5.46 -9.28
N ASN A 238 40.67 6.58 -9.19
CA ASN A 238 41.94 6.75 -9.91
C ASN A 238 43.00 5.69 -9.54
N ASP A 239 42.99 5.21 -8.30
CA ASP A 239 43.90 4.18 -7.77
C ASP A 239 43.35 2.75 -7.89
N PHE A 240 42.22 2.56 -8.58
CA PHE A 240 41.59 1.25 -8.74
C PHE A 240 42.53 0.21 -9.35
N ALA A 241 43.39 0.60 -10.30
CA ALA A 241 44.37 -0.31 -10.91
C ALA A 241 45.26 -1.01 -9.87
N VAL A 242 45.67 -0.29 -8.83
CA VAL A 242 46.54 -0.79 -7.76
C VAL A 242 45.72 -1.46 -6.66
N ASN A 243 44.58 -0.87 -6.28
CA ASN A 243 43.81 -1.26 -5.10
C ASN A 243 42.48 -2.00 -5.41
N HIS A 244 42.29 -2.51 -6.63
CA HIS A 244 41.05 -3.16 -7.09
C HIS A 244 40.50 -4.20 -6.12
N ASN A 245 41.37 -4.97 -5.46
CA ASN A 245 40.95 -6.00 -4.51
C ASN A 245 40.16 -5.41 -3.33
N LYS A 246 40.63 -4.29 -2.77
CA LYS A 246 39.97 -3.60 -1.66
C LYS A 246 38.63 -3.03 -2.11
N TYR A 247 38.61 -2.37 -3.27
CA TYR A 247 37.39 -1.79 -3.82
C TYR A 247 36.34 -2.83 -4.16
N ILE A 248 36.75 -3.98 -4.69
CA ILE A 248 35.81 -5.06 -4.99
C ILE A 248 35.26 -5.67 -3.71
N ASP A 249 36.06 -5.85 -2.66
CA ASP A 249 35.54 -6.39 -1.40
C ASP A 249 34.48 -5.50 -0.75
N SER A 250 34.64 -4.17 -0.85
CA SER A 250 33.70 -3.23 -0.21
C SER A 250 32.49 -2.87 -1.07
N ASN A 251 32.60 -2.96 -2.40
CA ASN A 251 31.58 -2.45 -3.32
C ASN A 251 30.88 -3.54 -4.14
N TYR A 252 31.35 -4.79 -4.06
CA TYR A 252 30.72 -5.89 -4.77
C TYR A 252 29.50 -6.40 -4.01
N LEU A 253 28.37 -6.43 -4.71
CA LEU A 253 27.14 -6.99 -4.17
C LEU A 253 26.53 -7.98 -5.15
N ARG A 254 26.00 -9.08 -4.64
CA ARG A 254 25.20 -9.98 -5.47
C ARG A 254 23.96 -10.43 -4.72
N VAL A 255 22.82 -10.20 -5.34
CA VAL A 255 21.49 -10.48 -4.80
C VAL A 255 20.83 -11.55 -5.64
N THR A 256 20.30 -12.58 -5.00
CA THR A 256 19.53 -13.63 -5.68
C THR A 256 18.15 -13.72 -5.06
N VAL A 257 17.11 -13.40 -5.82
CA VAL A 257 15.70 -13.49 -5.40
C VAL A 257 15.10 -14.76 -5.99
N THR A 258 14.62 -15.64 -5.12
CA THR A 258 13.98 -16.91 -5.49
C THR A 258 12.64 -17.04 -4.80
N CYS A 259 11.69 -17.72 -5.42
CA CYS A 259 10.42 -18.05 -4.78
C CYS A 259 10.51 -19.44 -4.14
N GLY A 260 10.19 -19.55 -2.85
CA GLY A 260 10.28 -20.81 -2.11
C GLY A 260 9.27 -21.86 -2.55
N SER A 261 8.16 -21.43 -3.17
CA SER A 261 7.15 -22.34 -3.74
C SER A 261 6.39 -21.71 -4.91
N ALA A 262 5.67 -22.53 -5.67
CA ALA A 262 4.78 -22.09 -6.75
C ALA A 262 3.38 -21.72 -6.24
N TYR A 263 3.12 -21.87 -4.94
CA TYR A 263 1.77 -21.77 -4.37
C TYR A 263 1.57 -20.40 -3.71
N VAL A 264 0.42 -19.79 -3.95
CA VAL A 264 -0.01 -18.57 -3.24
C VAL A 264 -0.87 -19.03 -2.06
N THR A 265 -0.51 -18.65 -0.83
CA THR A 265 -1.42 -18.81 0.30
C THR A 265 -2.50 -17.73 0.23
N VAL A 266 -3.77 -18.13 0.18
CA VAL A 266 -4.89 -17.19 0.09
C VAL A 266 -5.66 -17.19 1.41
N HIS A 267 -5.59 -16.09 2.14
CA HIS A 267 -6.34 -15.87 3.37
C HIS A 267 -7.61 -15.09 3.03
N LYS A 268 -8.76 -15.75 3.07
CA LYS A 268 -10.06 -15.10 2.85
C LYS A 268 -10.77 -14.90 4.18
N GLN A 269 -11.23 -13.68 4.43
CA GLN A 269 -12.18 -13.41 5.50
C GLN A 269 -13.59 -13.73 5.01
N ALA A 270 -14.24 -14.69 5.65
CA ALA A 270 -15.66 -14.99 5.42
C ALA A 270 -16.49 -14.40 6.55
N ALA A 271 -17.67 -13.87 6.23
CA ALA A 271 -18.62 -13.41 7.23
C ALA A 271 -18.98 -14.58 8.16
N LYS A 272 -18.74 -14.41 9.46
CA LYS A 272 -19.07 -15.42 10.48
C LYS A 272 -20.58 -15.69 10.55
N ILE A 273 -21.39 -14.68 10.23
CA ILE A 273 -22.86 -14.75 10.23
C ILE A 273 -23.33 -14.29 8.86
N THR A 274 -23.98 -15.18 8.14
CA THR A 274 -24.72 -14.85 6.91
C THR A 274 -26.17 -14.57 7.25
N LEU A 275 -26.90 -13.96 6.32
CA LEU A 275 -28.32 -13.66 6.48
C LEU A 275 -29.16 -14.93 6.75
N ILE A 276 -28.73 -16.07 6.19
CA ILE A 276 -29.31 -17.39 6.45
C ILE A 276 -29.07 -17.82 7.89
N HIS A 277 -27.86 -17.60 8.44
CA HIS A 277 -27.58 -17.88 9.85
C HIS A 277 -28.37 -16.98 10.80
N ALA A 278 -28.61 -15.71 10.44
CA ALA A 278 -29.45 -14.81 11.22
C ALA A 278 -30.91 -15.29 11.25
N PHE A 279 -31.49 -15.61 10.10
CA PHE A 279 -32.86 -16.16 10.03
C PHE A 279 -32.98 -17.52 10.71
N SER A 280 -31.97 -18.38 10.58
CA SER A 280 -31.97 -19.69 11.25
C SER A 280 -31.76 -19.59 12.76
N ALA A 281 -30.97 -18.62 13.24
CA ALA A 281 -30.77 -18.40 14.67
C ALA A 281 -32.02 -17.79 15.32
N VAL A 282 -32.64 -16.79 14.68
CA VAL A 282 -33.92 -16.25 15.11
C VAL A 282 -34.98 -17.33 15.02
N GLY A 283 -35.13 -18.00 13.88
CA GLY A 283 -36.09 -19.09 13.68
C GLY A 283 -35.89 -20.29 14.59
N GLY A 284 -34.65 -20.59 14.99
CA GLY A 284 -34.33 -21.64 15.95
C GLY A 284 -34.61 -21.24 17.39
N GLN A 285 -34.37 -19.98 17.77
CA GLN A 285 -34.71 -19.45 19.10
C GLN A 285 -36.22 -19.19 19.25
N THR A 286 -36.90 -18.73 18.21
CA THR A 286 -38.36 -18.62 18.16
C THR A 286 -39.04 -19.96 17.87
N GLY A 287 -38.25 -20.97 17.51
CA GLY A 287 -38.64 -22.36 17.22
C GLY A 287 -39.19 -23.15 18.41
N PHE A 288 -39.66 -22.46 19.45
CA PHE A 288 -40.41 -23.05 20.55
C PHE A 288 -41.75 -22.37 20.86
N ALA A 289 -42.16 -21.30 20.16
CA ALA A 289 -43.46 -20.71 20.47
C ALA A 289 -44.22 -19.96 19.36
N LEU A 290 -43.56 -19.27 18.43
CA LEU A 290 -44.28 -18.46 17.44
C LEU A 290 -43.57 -18.45 16.08
N SER A 291 -44.19 -19.11 15.11
CA SER A 291 -43.84 -18.93 13.70
C SER A 291 -44.24 -17.53 13.23
N VAL A 292 -43.57 -17.03 12.17
CA VAL A 292 -43.97 -15.76 11.53
C VAL A 292 -45.44 -15.81 11.07
N MET A 293 -45.93 -16.99 10.67
CA MET A 293 -47.34 -17.21 10.35
C MET A 293 -48.27 -17.01 11.56
N GLU A 294 -47.88 -17.46 12.75
CA GLU A 294 -48.68 -17.27 13.97
C GLU A 294 -48.68 -15.80 14.43
N LEU A 295 -47.58 -15.07 14.22
CA LEU A 295 -47.55 -13.62 14.44
C LEU A 295 -48.55 -12.91 13.53
N PHE A 296 -48.58 -13.27 12.24
CA PHE A 296 -49.55 -12.73 11.29
C PHE A 296 -50.99 -13.10 11.66
N GLU A 297 -51.24 -14.32 12.15
CA GLU A 297 -52.57 -14.72 12.62
C GLU A 297 -53.00 -13.96 13.89
N LEU A 298 -52.09 -13.74 14.84
CA LEU A 298 -52.36 -12.94 16.04
C LEU A 298 -52.73 -11.50 15.67
N ILE A 299 -51.94 -10.87 14.78
CA ILE A 299 -52.21 -9.52 14.28
C ILE A 299 -53.56 -9.48 13.58
N TYR A 300 -53.86 -10.47 12.71
CA TYR A 300 -55.14 -10.57 12.02
C TYR A 300 -56.33 -10.66 12.99
N ARG A 301 -56.23 -11.51 14.03
CA ARG A 301 -57.26 -11.64 15.07
C ARG A 301 -57.44 -10.37 15.90
N LEU A 302 -56.35 -9.67 16.23
CA LEU A 302 -56.39 -8.38 16.93
C LEU A 302 -57.11 -7.30 16.10
N ILE A 303 -56.79 -7.21 14.80
CA ILE A 303 -57.45 -6.29 13.87
C ILE A 303 -58.95 -6.58 13.78
N LEU A 304 -59.34 -7.86 13.62
CA LEU A 304 -60.76 -8.24 13.59
C LEU A 304 -61.50 -7.89 14.90
N LYS A 305 -60.85 -8.06 16.05
CA LYS A 305 -61.43 -7.73 17.35
C LYS A 305 -61.67 -6.23 17.49
N GLU A 306 -60.69 -5.40 17.11
CA GLU A 306 -60.84 -3.93 17.06
C GLU A 306 -62.01 -3.52 16.16
N ILE A 307 -62.10 -4.09 14.95
CA ILE A 307 -63.23 -3.83 14.03
C ILE A 307 -64.57 -4.21 14.66
N SER A 308 -64.65 -5.34 15.38
CA SER A 308 -65.87 -5.79 16.05
C SER A 308 -66.28 -4.89 17.22
N LEU A 309 -65.32 -4.46 18.04
CA LEU A 309 -65.54 -3.57 19.18
C LEU A 309 -65.97 -2.18 18.69
N TRP A 310 -65.36 -1.70 17.61
CA TRP A 310 -65.77 -0.47 16.96
C TRP A 310 -67.22 -0.54 16.46
N ARG A 311 -67.65 -1.65 15.85
CA ARG A 311 -69.06 -1.86 15.46
C ARG A 311 -70.01 -1.92 16.66
N TYR A 312 -69.62 -2.58 17.75
CA TYR A 312 -70.45 -2.70 18.95
C TYR A 312 -70.65 -1.34 19.65
N ARG A 313 -69.58 -0.54 19.80
CA ARG A 313 -69.68 0.82 20.35
C ARG A 313 -70.59 1.72 19.51
N ARG A 314 -70.62 1.51 18.19
CA ARG A 314 -71.53 2.25 17.29
C ARG A 314 -72.99 1.89 17.51
N ASN A 315 -73.30 0.64 17.89
CA ASN A 315 -74.68 0.19 18.12
C ASN A 315 -75.23 0.57 19.51
N ILE A 316 -74.40 0.68 20.55
CA ILE A 316 -74.88 1.08 21.90
C ILE A 316 -75.38 2.54 21.94
N GLN A 317 -74.89 3.43 21.07
CA GLN A 317 -75.40 4.80 21.03
C GLN A 317 -76.81 4.93 20.43
N VAL A 318 -77.48 3.83 20.06
CA VAL A 318 -78.80 3.84 19.40
C VAL A 318 -79.97 3.53 20.35
N GLU A 319 -79.77 3.09 21.60
CA GLU A 319 -80.86 2.88 22.59
C GLU A 319 -80.72 3.81 23.82
N GLN A 320 -81.56 4.86 23.89
CA GLN A 320 -81.71 5.80 25.02
C GLN A 320 -82.71 5.32 26.10
N PRO A 321 -82.76 5.97 27.29
CA PRO A 321 -83.94 6.81 27.58
C PRO A 321 -83.69 8.11 28.40
N ALA A 322 -84.76 8.90 28.50
CA ALA A 322 -84.92 10.32 28.86
C ALA A 322 -84.92 10.71 30.38
N LYS A 323 -84.60 12.02 30.64
CA LYS A 323 -85.12 13.05 31.61
C LYS A 323 -85.50 12.65 33.07
N LEU A 324 -85.34 13.40 34.19
CA LEU A 324 -84.85 14.71 34.74
C LEU A 324 -84.94 14.55 36.32
N PRO A 325 -84.60 15.48 37.28
CA PRO A 325 -84.49 16.93 37.21
C PRO A 325 -83.21 17.58 37.81
N THR A 326 -83.13 18.86 37.48
CA THR A 326 -82.13 19.92 37.69
C THR A 326 -81.88 20.41 39.11
N ALA A 327 -80.70 21.03 39.24
CA ALA A 327 -80.25 22.09 40.17
C ALA A 327 -79.44 21.56 41.37
N VAL A 328 -78.25 22.04 41.76
CA VAL A 328 -77.44 23.27 41.57
C VAL A 328 -75.97 22.83 41.92
N ILE A 329 -74.84 23.19 41.28
CA ILE A 329 -74.00 24.40 41.42
C ILE A 329 -72.75 24.17 40.54
N GLU A 330 -72.55 25.09 39.60
CA GLU A 330 -71.31 25.74 39.13
C GLU A 330 -69.90 25.11 39.28
N ASN A 331 -69.18 25.28 38.16
CA ASN A 331 -67.76 25.65 38.00
C ASN A 331 -66.66 24.58 38.06
N VAL A 332 -66.06 24.36 36.88
CA VAL A 332 -64.62 24.32 36.50
C VAL A 332 -64.55 23.32 35.31
N SER A 333 -64.86 23.72 34.08
CA SER A 333 -64.04 24.52 33.15
C SER A 333 -62.56 24.11 33.11
N ASN A 334 -62.18 23.55 31.95
CA ASN A 334 -60.82 23.29 31.45
C ASN A 334 -60.24 21.91 31.80
N ASP A 335 -60.39 20.97 30.86
CA ASP A 335 -59.24 20.27 30.23
C ASP A 335 -59.68 19.06 29.38
N ILE A 336 -60.66 19.27 28.49
CA ILE A 336 -60.75 18.50 27.25
C ILE A 336 -60.86 19.51 26.12
N ARG A 337 -59.72 19.86 25.54
CA ARG A 337 -59.66 20.41 24.19
C ARG A 337 -58.46 19.79 23.46
N VAL A 338 -58.84 19.06 22.41
CA VAL A 338 -58.09 18.80 21.18
C VAL A 338 -57.14 17.60 21.20
N ILE A 339 -57.79 16.44 21.12
CA ILE A 339 -57.43 15.42 20.14
C ILE A 339 -57.72 16.00 18.74
N LEU A 340 -56.72 15.85 17.85
CA LEU A 340 -56.75 15.89 16.39
C LEU A 340 -57.10 17.23 15.73
N ASP A 341 -56.16 17.77 14.96
CA ASP A 341 -56.31 17.71 13.50
C ASP A 341 -55.03 18.10 12.74
N TYR A 342 -54.83 17.46 11.58
CA TYR A 342 -53.98 17.84 10.43
C TYR A 342 -52.46 18.02 10.67
N GLU A 343 -51.51 17.62 9.83
CA GLU A 343 -51.49 17.52 8.38
C GLU A 343 -50.22 16.75 7.94
N MET A 344 -50.32 15.93 6.90
CA MET A 344 -49.16 15.43 6.15
C MET A 344 -48.49 16.58 5.40
N ARG A 345 -47.16 16.67 5.45
CA ARG A 345 -46.37 17.27 4.36
C ARG A 345 -44.98 16.64 4.27
N CYS A 346 -44.74 16.00 3.13
CA CYS A 346 -43.41 15.72 2.61
C CYS A 346 -42.70 17.05 2.32
N GLU A 347 -41.43 17.17 2.69
CA GLU A 347 -40.40 17.82 1.86
C GLU A 347 -39.01 17.45 2.37
N ALA A 348 -38.20 16.91 1.46
CA ALA A 348 -36.76 16.83 1.58
C ALA A 348 -36.17 18.23 1.35
N LEU A 349 -35.09 18.58 2.05
CA LEU A 349 -33.90 19.31 1.55
C LEU A 349 -33.00 19.74 2.74
N TRP A 350 -31.74 19.32 2.69
CA TRP A 350 -30.55 19.78 3.45
C TRP A 350 -30.32 21.32 3.41
N PRO A 351 -29.26 21.92 4.03
CA PRO A 351 -28.43 21.60 5.21
C PRO A 351 -28.09 22.85 6.11
N ASN A 352 -27.20 22.65 7.10
CA ASN A 352 -26.37 23.63 7.83
C ASN A 352 -27.02 24.54 8.91
N PHE A 353 -26.58 24.40 10.17
CA PHE A 353 -25.55 25.25 10.81
C PHE A 353 -25.43 24.91 12.32
N ARG A 354 -24.17 24.78 12.78
CA ARG A 354 -23.56 25.27 14.06
C ARG A 354 -24.53 25.67 15.19
N LYS A 355 -24.30 25.44 16.50
CA LYS A 355 -23.05 25.49 17.29
C LYS A 355 -23.40 25.23 18.78
N HIS A 356 -22.40 24.75 19.53
CA HIS A 356 -22.08 24.99 20.96
C HIS A 356 -22.79 24.25 22.12
N GLY A 357 -21.93 23.83 23.07
CA GLY A 357 -22.18 23.43 24.45
C GLY A 357 -21.91 21.93 24.65
N GLU A 358 -20.84 21.45 25.28
CA GLU A 358 -19.86 21.99 26.25
C GLU A 358 -18.46 21.37 26.02
#